data_AF-A0A920I5W6-F1
#
_entry.id   AF-A0A920I5W6-F1
#
_cell.length_a   1.000
_cell.length_b   1.000
_cell.length_c   1.000
_cell.angle_alpha   90.00
_cell.angle_beta   90.00
_cell.angle_gamma   90.00
#
_symmetry.space_group_name_H-M   'P 1'
#
loop_
_entity.id
_entity.type
_entity.pdbx_description
1 polymer ?
#
loop_
_entity_poly.entity_id
_entity_poly.type
_entity_poly.pdbx_seq_one_letter_code
_entity_poly.pdbx_strand_id
1 'polypeptide(L)'
;MSVDHGDLAVKAEAPFLHVRPGHFVIVAGDQLDQGDWWMGQVLFCEGSARHPRLPSLFQVADVDTGVIKWINADAVSDVIWSMDGWPASAPVSSGC
;
A
#
# COMPACT_ATOMS: atom_id res chain seq x y z
N MET A 1 -4.12 23.88 32.72
CA MET A 1 -4.83 23.27 31.57
C MET A 1 -4.08 21.99 31.24
N SER A 2 -4.62 20.81 31.58
CA SER A 2 -4.06 19.52 31.14
C SER A 2 -4.47 19.33 29.68
N VAL A 3 -3.51 19.10 28.80
CA VAL A 3 -3.78 18.75 27.41
C VAL A 3 -3.84 17.24 27.34
N ASP A 4 -5.03 16.69 27.13
CA ASP A 4 -5.22 15.25 27.01
C ASP A 4 -4.64 14.79 25.68
N HIS A 5 -3.50 14.12 25.72
CA HIS A 5 -2.98 13.33 24.60
C HIS A 5 -3.77 12.02 24.54
N GLY A 6 -5.00 12.08 24.06
CA GLY A 6 -5.73 10.90 23.65
C GLY A 6 -5.01 10.29 22.46
N ASP A 7 -4.24 9.23 22.70
CA ASP A 7 -3.62 8.43 21.65
C ASP A 7 -4.73 7.72 20.88
N LEU A 8 -5.26 8.40 19.87
CA LEU A 8 -6.21 7.86 18.91
C LEU A 8 -5.43 6.92 17.98
N ALA A 9 -4.97 5.79 18.52
CA ALA A 9 -4.56 4.66 17.72
C ALA A 9 -5.82 4.12 17.02
N VAL A 10 -6.19 4.78 15.92
CA VAL A 10 -7.08 4.21 14.93
C VAL A 10 -6.44 2.88 14.59
N LYS A 11 -7.17 1.78 14.80
CA LYS A 11 -6.74 0.45 14.39
C LYS A 11 -6.78 0.42 12.86
N ALA A 12 -5.90 1.19 12.23
CA ALA A 12 -5.75 1.28 10.81
C ALA A 12 -5.30 -0.10 10.37
N GLU A 13 -6.17 -0.77 9.61
CA GLU A 13 -5.76 -1.98 8.91
C GLU A 13 -4.48 -1.68 8.13
N ALA A 14 -3.54 -2.63 8.15
CA ALA A 14 -2.24 -2.40 7.55
C ALA A 14 -2.40 -1.97 6.08
N PRO A 15 -1.81 -0.85 5.64
CA PRO A 15 -2.09 -0.25 4.33
C PRO A 15 -1.93 -1.24 3.17
N PHE A 16 -0.98 -2.16 3.28
CA PHE A 16 -0.71 -3.20 2.29
C PHE A 16 -1.91 -4.11 1.96
N LEU A 17 -2.89 -4.24 2.86
CA LEU A 17 -4.08 -5.07 2.62
C LEU A 17 -4.97 -4.54 1.50
N HIS A 18 -4.84 -3.24 1.19
CA HIS A 18 -5.62 -2.56 0.15
C HIS A 18 -4.84 -2.40 -1.17
N VAL A 19 -3.63 -2.94 -1.25
CA VAL A 19 -2.76 -2.82 -2.42
C VAL A 19 -3.23 -3.74 -3.55
N ARG A 20 -3.42 -3.16 -4.74
CA ARG A 20 -3.81 -3.84 -5.97
C ARG A 20 -2.87 -3.43 -7.10
N PRO A 21 -2.65 -4.29 -8.12
CA PRO A 21 -1.95 -3.87 -9.33
C PRO A 21 -2.60 -2.61 -9.92
N GLY A 22 -1.77 -1.63 -10.27
CA GLY A 22 -2.19 -0.30 -10.73
C GLY A 22 -2.13 0.79 -9.65
N HIS A 23 -2.19 0.44 -8.36
CA HIS A 23 -2.06 1.43 -7.28
C HIS A 23 -0.63 1.97 -7.20
N PHE A 24 -0.51 3.18 -6.65
CA PHE A 24 0.77 3.76 -6.29
C PHE A 24 1.00 3.56 -4.79
N VAL A 25 2.23 3.30 -4.40
CA VAL A 25 2.61 3.07 -3.00
C VAL A 25 3.82 3.91 -2.64
N ILE A 26 3.87 4.34 -1.39
CA ILE A 26 5.07 4.92 -0.78
C ILE A 26 5.80 3.81 -0.06
N VAL A 27 7.04 3.58 -0.47
CA VAL A 27 7.91 2.55 0.10
C VAL A 27 8.90 3.25 1.02
N ALA A 28 8.99 2.81 2.27
CA ALA A 28 10.05 3.26 3.16
C ALA A 28 11.38 2.66 2.69
N GLY A 29 12.43 3.49 2.62
CA GLY A 29 13.79 3.03 2.39
C GLY A 29 14.29 2.15 3.54
N ASP A 30 15.35 1.37 3.27
CA ASP A 30 15.96 0.43 4.22
C ASP A 30 16.63 1.15 5.41
N GLN A 31 16.92 2.45 5.28
CA GLN A 31 17.37 3.32 6.38
C GLN A 31 16.25 4.27 6.80
N LEU A 32 15.71 4.04 8.00
CA LEU A 32 14.66 4.86 8.64
C LEU A 32 15.05 6.33 8.87
N ASP A 33 16.33 6.70 8.75
CA ASP A 33 16.81 7.96 9.30
C ASP A 33 16.88 9.16 8.33
N GLN A 34 16.81 9.02 7.00
CA GLN A 34 17.10 10.17 6.11
C GLN A 34 16.34 10.22 4.78
N GLY A 35 15.04 9.94 4.76
CA GLY A 35 14.18 10.41 3.66
C GLY A 35 14.31 9.65 2.34
N ASP A 36 14.86 8.44 2.33
CA ASP A 36 14.89 7.54 1.17
C ASP A 36 13.55 6.83 0.94
N TRP A 37 12.43 7.55 1.10
CA TRP A 37 11.15 7.05 0.62
C TRP A 37 11.11 7.22 -0.89
N TRP A 38 10.48 6.27 -1.57
CA TRP A 38 10.26 6.38 -3.00
C TRP A 38 8.85 5.97 -3.35
N MET A 39 8.34 6.57 -4.42
CA MET A 39 7.03 6.23 -4.96
C MET A 39 7.17 5.16 -6.01
N GLY A 40 6.32 4.14 -5.92
CA GLY A 40 6.31 3.06 -6.88
C GLY A 40 4.91 2.68 -7.34
N GLN A 41 4.79 2.26 -8.59
CA GLN A 41 3.55 1.66 -9.10
C GLN A 41 3.58 0.16 -8.91
N VAL A 42 2.51 -0.39 -8.33
CA VAL A 42 2.38 -1.83 -8.10
C VAL A 42 2.00 -2.51 -9.40
N LEU A 43 2.85 -3.43 -9.85
CA LEU A 43 2.64 -4.22 -11.06
C LEU A 43 2.00 -5.57 -10.76
N PHE A 44 2.42 -6.20 -9.66
CA PHE A 44 1.98 -7.54 -9.28
C PHE A 44 2.01 -7.74 -7.77
N CYS A 45 1.01 -8.46 -7.25
CA CYS A 45 0.91 -8.82 -5.84
C CYS A 45 1.02 -10.34 -5.68
N GLU A 46 1.98 -10.80 -4.89
CA GLU A 46 2.19 -12.22 -4.60
C GLU A 46 1.80 -12.53 -3.15
N GLY A 47 0.94 -13.54 -2.97
CA GLY A 47 0.53 -14.05 -1.67
C GLY A 47 1.58 -14.97 -1.06
N SER A 48 1.68 -15.02 0.27
CA SER A 48 2.58 -15.97 0.94
C SER A 48 2.12 -17.42 0.74
N ALA A 49 3.05 -18.36 0.58
CA ALA A 49 2.76 -19.80 0.57
C ALA A 49 2.00 -20.27 1.83
N ARG A 50 2.22 -19.60 2.99
CA ARG A 50 1.58 -19.94 4.27
C ARG A 50 0.18 -19.34 4.39
N HIS A 51 -0.03 -18.17 3.82
CA HIS A 51 -1.31 -17.45 3.82
C HIS A 51 -1.54 -16.85 2.44
N PRO A 52 -2.09 -17.63 1.48
CA PRO A 52 -2.31 -17.16 0.11
C PRO A 52 -3.26 -15.96 0.00
N ARG A 53 -4.05 -15.71 1.07
CA ARG A 53 -4.99 -14.60 1.17
C ARG A 53 -4.34 -13.28 1.61
N LEU A 54 -3.10 -13.32 2.09
CA LEU A 54 -2.37 -12.14 2.53
C LEU A 54 -1.21 -11.88 1.54
N PRO A 55 -1.20 -10.73 0.85
CA PRO A 55 -0.08 -10.36 0.00
C PRO A 55 1.17 -10.20 0.87
N SER A 56 2.27 -10.83 0.45
CA SER A 56 3.53 -10.85 1.18
C SER A 56 4.64 -10.15 0.41
N LEU A 57 4.60 -10.21 -0.92
CA LEU A 57 5.54 -9.54 -1.80
C LEU A 57 4.79 -8.73 -2.86
N PHE A 58 5.34 -7.56 -3.18
CA PHE A 58 4.87 -6.72 -4.27
C PHE A 58 5.99 -6.49 -5.27
N GLN A 59 5.66 -6.64 -6.55
CA GLN A 59 6.51 -6.16 -7.62
C GLN A 59 6.11 -4.71 -7.92
N VAL A 60 7.08 -3.81 -7.76
CA VAL A 60 6.84 -2.37 -7.81
C VAL A 60 7.83 -1.73 -8.78
N ALA A 61 7.33 -0.92 -9.70
CA ALA A 61 8.14 -0.08 -10.57
C ALA A 61 8.36 1.28 -9.92
N ASP A 62 9.62 1.63 -9.71
CA ASP A 62 10.06 2.94 -9.24
C ASP A 62 9.64 4.03 -10.24
N VAL A 63 8.90 5.05 -9.78
CA VAL A 63 8.32 6.09 -10.66
C VAL A 63 9.40 6.99 -11.25
N ASP A 64 10.49 7.23 -10.52
CA ASP A 64 11.56 8.13 -10.95
C ASP A 64 12.50 7.45 -11.95
N THR A 65 12.80 6.16 -11.73
CA THR A 65 13.83 5.44 -12.49
C THR A 65 13.28 4.38 -13.45
N GLY A 66 12.03 3.95 -13.25
CA GLY A 66 11.42 2.82 -13.97
C GLY A 66 11.97 1.45 -13.56
N VAL A 67 12.86 1.37 -12.56
CA VAL A 67 13.44 0.10 -12.11
C VAL A 67 12.38 -0.72 -11.37
N ILE A 68 12.23 -1.99 -11.77
CA ILE A 68 11.30 -2.92 -11.14
C ILE A 68 12.01 -3.64 -9.99
N LYS A 69 11.44 -3.54 -8.79
CA LYS A 69 11.95 -4.14 -7.56
C LYS A 69 10.88 -4.97 -6.88
N TRP A 70 11.29 -6.01 -6.16
CA TRP A 70 10.42 -6.74 -5.26
C TRP A 70 10.56 -6.18 -3.85
N ILE A 71 9.44 -5.85 -3.21
CA ILE A 71 9.41 -5.32 -1.85
C ILE A 71 8.50 -6.20 -0.97
N ASN A 72 8.80 -6.25 0.32
CA ASN A 72 7.92 -6.86 1.30
C ASN A 72 6.69 -5.96 1.51
N ALA A 73 5.54 -6.55 1.80
CA ALA A 73 4.34 -5.82 2.18
C ALA A 73 4.55 -4.86 3.36
N ASP A 74 5.42 -5.23 4.31
CA ASP A 74 5.74 -4.40 5.48
C ASP A 74 6.54 -3.13 5.13
N ALA A 75 7.16 -3.07 3.94
CA ALA A 75 7.88 -1.88 3.47
C ALA A 75 6.94 -0.79 2.92
N VAL A 76 5.67 -1.14 2.67
CA VAL A 76 4.65 -0.20 2.20
C VAL A 76 4.19 0.65 3.38
N SER A 77 4.56 1.93 3.35
CA SER A 77 4.17 2.90 4.38
C SER A 77 2.79 3.46 4.12
N ASP A 78 2.48 3.75 2.85
CA ASP A 78 1.19 4.32 2.46
C ASP A 78 0.77 3.87 1.05
N VAL A 79 -0.52 3.88 0.79
CA VAL A 79 -1.13 3.46 -0.48
C VAL A 79 -1.90 4.62 -1.07
N ILE A 80 -1.43 5.07 -2.23
CA ILE A 80 -2.06 6.10 -3.04
C ILE A 80 -2.96 5.41 -4.06
N TRP A 81 -4.25 5.73 -4.00
CA TRP A 81 -5.26 5.18 -4.87
C TRP A 81 -4.97 5.59 -6.31
N SER A 82 -5.26 4.70 -7.25
CA SER A 82 -4.98 4.94 -8.67
C SER A 82 -5.64 6.25 -9.15
N MET A 83 -4.90 7.05 -9.94
CA MET A 83 -5.33 8.37 -10.43
C MET A 83 -6.54 8.30 -11.39
N ASP A 84 -6.96 7.10 -11.78
CA ASP A 84 -8.16 6.81 -12.57
C ASP A 84 -9.47 6.98 -11.80
N GLY A 85 -9.42 7.32 -10.51
CA GLY A 85 -10.50 8.05 -9.81
C GLY A 85 -11.92 7.69 -10.23
N TRP A 86 -12.31 6.41 -10.17
CA TRP A 86 -13.72 6.04 -10.26
C TRP A 86 -13.99 4.66 -9.68
N PRO A 87 -15.07 4.45 -8.89
CA PRO A 87 -15.53 3.12 -8.51
C PRO A 87 -16.05 2.37 -9.75
N ALA A 88 -15.15 1.83 -10.57
CA ALA A 88 -15.54 0.85 -11.59
C ALA A 88 -15.94 -0.51 -10.98
N SER A 89 -15.85 -0.65 -9.65
CA SER A 89 -16.30 -1.84 -8.91
C SER A 89 -16.88 -1.51 -7.53
N ALA A 90 -17.68 -0.43 -7.41
CA ALA A 90 -18.72 -0.49 -6.37
C ALA A 90 -19.64 -1.67 -6.74
N PRO A 91 -19.91 -2.63 -5.84
CA PRO A 91 -20.85 -3.68 -6.13
C PRO A 91 -22.19 -3.03 -6.46
N VAL A 92 -22.73 -3.32 -7.65
CA VAL A 92 -24.12 -3.00 -7.95
C VAL A 92 -24.95 -3.74 -6.89
N SER A 93 -25.48 -3.01 -5.93
CA SER A 93 -26.58 -3.51 -5.11
C SER A 93 -27.77 -3.61 -6.07
N SER A 94 -27.90 -4.77 -6.71
CA SER A 94 -29.11 -5.18 -7.39
C SER A 94 -30.20 -5.30 -6.34
N GLY A 95 -30.91 -4.19 -6.10
CA GLY A 95 -32.18 -4.21 -5.40
C GLY A 95 -33.23 -4.75 -6.34
N CYS A 96 -33.78 -5.91 -5.99
CA CYS A 96 -35.13 -6.36 -6.33
C CYS A 96 -35.87 -6.57 -5.02
#